data_AF-A0A1V5Y4M7-F1
#
_entry.id   AF-A0A1V5Y4M7-F1
#
_cell.length_a   1.000
_cell.length_b   1.000
_cell.length_c   1.000
_cell.angle_alpha   90.00
_cell.angle_beta   90.00
_cell.angle_gamma   90.00
#
_symmetry.space_group_name_H-M   'P 1'
#
loop_
_entity.id
_entity.type
_entity.pdbx_description
1 polymer ?
#
loop_
_entity_poly.entity_id
_entity_poly.type
_entity_poly.pdbx_seq_one_letter_code
_entity_poly.pdbx_strand_id
1 'polypeptide(L)'
;MTPNTKYRIYVDEVGNPDLNSSDNPNHRFLSLTGIIIQLDYVQKTIYPEMEDLKNRYFFSHPDEPIILHRKEILNAYPPFDVLRMFQ
;
A
#
# COMPACT_ATOMS: atom_id res chain seq x y z
N MET A 1 -35.07 -2.54 7.97
CA MET A 1 -33.69 -2.24 8.43
C MET A 1 -32.80 -2.29 7.20
N THR A 2 -32.21 -1.17 6.79
CA THR A 2 -31.17 -1.19 5.76
C THR A 2 -29.94 -1.92 6.33
N PRO A 3 -29.27 -2.78 5.55
CA PRO A 3 -28.02 -3.38 5.99
C PRO A 3 -27.03 -2.26 6.35
N ASN A 4 -26.38 -2.37 7.51
CA ASN A 4 -25.36 -1.42 7.91
C ASN A 4 -24.11 -1.64 7.06
N THR A 5 -24.00 -0.94 5.94
CA THR A 5 -22.85 -1.02 5.03
C THR A 5 -21.61 -0.48 5.75
N LYS A 6 -20.63 -1.34 5.98
CA LYS A 6 -19.35 -0.96 6.58
C LYS A 6 -18.36 -0.54 5.50
N TYR A 7 -17.54 0.44 5.82
CA TYR A 7 -16.46 0.94 4.96
C TYR A 7 -15.12 0.79 5.67
N ARG A 8 -14.06 0.59 4.90
CA ARG A 8 -12.66 0.65 5.34
C ARG A 8 -11.97 1.80 4.64
N ILE A 9 -11.29 2.62 5.43
CA ILE A 9 -10.45 3.71 4.94
C ILE A 9 -8.97 3.28 5.03
N TYR A 10 -8.24 3.51 3.95
CA TYR A 10 -6.78 3.43 3.90
C TYR A 10 -6.27 4.85 3.75
N VAL A 11 -5.39 5.29 4.64
CA VAL A 11 -4.81 6.63 4.62
C VAL A 11 -3.30 6.49 4.59
N ASP A 12 -2.67 7.24 3.71
CA ASP A 12 -1.24 7.42 3.60
C ASP A 12 -0.89 8.88 3.89
N GLU A 13 0.23 9.07 4.57
CA GLU A 13 0.77 10.38 4.93
C GLU A 13 2.00 10.65 4.06
N VAL A 14 1.99 11.76 3.33
CA VAL A 14 3.13 12.21 2.54
C VAL A 14 3.52 13.60 3.01
N GLY A 15 4.75 13.74 3.50
CA GLY A 15 5.29 14.99 4.03
C GLY A 15 6.30 14.73 5.13
N ASN A 16 6.92 15.79 5.64
CA ASN A 16 7.77 15.70 6.82
C ASN A 16 7.18 16.62 7.90
N PRO A 17 6.64 16.08 9.01
CA PRO A 17 5.95 16.87 10.03
C PRO A 17 6.90 17.69 10.92
N ASP A 18 8.20 17.74 10.61
CA ASP A 18 9.20 18.44 11.41
C ASP A 18 8.95 19.96 11.43
N LEU A 19 8.58 20.47 12.61
CA LEU A 19 8.34 21.88 12.90
C LEU A 19 9.53 22.79 12.53
N ASN A 20 10.75 22.24 12.51
CA ASN A 20 11.99 22.95 12.17
C ASN A 20 12.23 23.09 10.65
N SER A 21 11.34 22.58 9.80
CA SER A 21 11.50 22.57 8.34
C SER A 21 10.48 23.42 7.57
N SER A 22 9.67 24.21 8.28
CA SER A 22 8.58 25.04 7.71
C SER A 22 9.03 26.16 6.77
N ASP A 23 10.32 26.52 6.82
CA ASP A 23 10.96 27.49 5.91
C ASP A 23 11.41 26.87 4.58
N ASN A 24 11.47 25.54 4.48
CA ASN A 24 11.76 24.85 3.23
C ASN A 24 10.46 24.62 2.44
N PRO A 25 10.30 25.18 1.23
CA PRO A 25 9.07 25.04 0.43
C PRO A 25 8.65 23.58 0.20
N ASN A 26 9.61 22.64 0.18
CA ASN A 26 9.36 21.22 -0.05
C ASN A 26 8.83 20.46 1.19
N HIS A 27 8.91 21.06 2.38
CA HIS A 27 8.51 20.43 3.65
C HIS A 27 7.29 21.12 4.29
N ARG A 28 6.75 22.16 3.66
CA ARG A 28 5.70 23.01 4.23
C ARG A 28 4.33 22.33 4.30
N PHE A 29 4.06 21.34 3.45
CA PHE A 29 2.73 20.77 3.31
C PHE A 29 2.71 19.30 3.70
N LEU A 30 1.85 18.98 4.66
CA LEU A 30 1.42 17.62 4.96
C LEU A 30 0.26 17.26 4.05
N SER A 31 0.39 16.17 3.30
CA SER A 31 -0.70 15.62 2.49
C SER A 31 -1.18 14.30 3.11
N LEU A 32 -2.49 14.19 3.34
CA LEU A 32 -3.15 12.93 3.65
C LEU A 32 -3.89 12.49 2.40
N THR A 33 -3.49 11.35 1.85
CA THR A 33 -4.14 10.75 0.68
C THR A 33 -4.70 9.40 1.07
N GLY A 34 -5.90 9.08 0.62
CA GLY A 34 -6.51 7.81 1.01
C GLY A 34 -7.66 7.40 0.11
N ILE A 35 -8.09 6.15 0.30
CA ILE A 35 -9.24 5.57 -0.39
C ILE A 35 -10.21 4.99 0.64
N ILE A 36 -11.51 5.15 0.37
CA ILE A 36 -12.59 4.57 1.17
C ILE A 36 -13.27 3.51 0.31
N ILE A 37 -13.35 2.29 0.83
CA ILE A 37 -13.85 1.13 0.10
C ILE A 37 -14.90 0.42 0.95
N GLN A 38 -15.96 -0.08 0.32
CA GLN A 38 -16.92 -0.94 1.03
C GLN A 38 -16.24 -2.22 1.53
N LEU A 39 -16.53 -2.60 2.78
CA LEU A 39 -15.83 -3.71 3.44
C LEU A 39 -16.11 -5.05 2.77
N ASP A 40 -17.30 -5.23 2.19
CA ASP A 40 -17.64 -6.44 1.43
C ASP A 40 -16.88 -6.53 0.11
N TYR A 41 -16.66 -5.41 -0.58
CA TYR A 41 -15.81 -5.34 -1.76
C TYR A 41 -14.35 -5.64 -1.43
N VAL A 42 -13.86 -5.15 -0.28
CA VAL A 42 -12.52 -5.50 0.20
C VAL A 42 -12.38 -7.01 0.38
N GLN A 43 -13.37 -7.66 1.00
CA GLN A 43 -13.34 -9.10 1.27
C GLN A 43 -13.46 -9.94 0.00
N LYS A 44 -14.35 -9.57 -0.92
CA LYS A 44 -14.72 -10.38 -2.10
C LYS A 44 -13.82 -10.15 -3.31
N THR A 45 -13.20 -8.97 -3.41
CA THR A 45 -12.46 -8.56 -4.61
C THR A 45 -11.03 -8.16 -4.28
N ILE A 46 -10.84 -7.09 -3.50
CA ILE A 46 -9.49 -6.53 -3.28
C ILE A 46 -8.55 -7.55 -2.63
N TYR A 47 -8.99 -8.23 -1.56
CA TYR A 47 -8.11 -9.17 -0.86
C TYR A 47 -7.70 -10.37 -1.75
N PRO A 48 -8.63 -11.10 -2.40
CA PRO A 48 -8.25 -12.17 -3.31
C PRO A 48 -7.33 -11.73 -4.46
N GLU A 49 -7.63 -10.60 -5.10
CA GLU A 49 -6.83 -10.10 -6.23
C GLU A 49 -5.42 -9.67 -5.81
N MET A 50 -5.28 -9.06 -4.64
CA MET A 50 -3.96 -8.69 -4.10
C MET A 50 -3.12 -9.92 -3.73
N GLU A 51 -3.73 -10.97 -3.18
CA GLU A 51 -3.02 -12.22 -2.90
C GLU A 51 -2.66 -12.97 -4.18
N ASP A 52 -3.54 -13.01 -5.18
CA ASP A 52 -3.24 -13.58 -6.51
C ASP A 52 -2.06 -12.86 -7.18
N LEU A 53 -2.01 -11.51 -7.10
CA LEU A 53 -0.87 -10.73 -7.60
C LEU A 53 0.44 -11.13 -6.91
N LYS A 54 0.43 -11.28 -5.58
CA LYS A 54 1.63 -11.67 -4.82
C LYS A 54 2.10 -13.07 -5.18
N ASN A 55 1.17 -14.02 -5.28
CA ASN A 55 1.46 -15.41 -5.63
C ASN A 55 2.00 -15.52 -7.06
N ARG A 56 1.43 -14.77 -8.00
CA ARG A 56 1.81 -14.85 -9.42
C ARG A 56 3.23 -14.34 -9.69
N TYR A 57 3.65 -13.29 -9.01
CA TYR A 57 4.88 -12.58 -9.37
C TYR A 57 6.02 -12.69 -8.34
N PHE A 58 5.72 -12.93 -7.07
CA PHE A 58 6.73 -12.85 -6.00
C PHE A 58 6.89 -14.17 -5.23
N PHE A 59 6.28 -15.26 -5.70
CA PHE A 59 6.38 -16.59 -5.09
C PHE A 59 6.05 -16.60 -3.58
N SER A 60 4.98 -15.90 -3.18
CA SER A 60 4.59 -15.83 -1.77
C SER A 60 4.31 -17.20 -1.17
N HIS A 61 4.93 -17.51 -0.04
CA HIS A 61 4.60 -18.66 0.79
C HIS A 61 3.55 -18.27 1.84
N PRO A 62 2.54 -19.09 2.16
CA PRO A 62 1.54 -18.76 3.17
C PRO A 62 2.11 -18.44 4.56
N ASP A 63 3.21 -19.09 4.94
CA ASP A 63 3.91 -18.85 6.21
C ASP A 63 4.79 -17.59 6.19
N GLU A 64 5.10 -17.07 5.00
CA GLU A 64 5.94 -15.88 4.78
C GLU A 64 5.20 -14.89 3.87
N PRO A 65 4.11 -14.26 4.35
CA PRO A 65 3.29 -13.39 3.53
C PRO A 65 4.08 -12.15 3.10
N ILE A 66 3.98 -11.83 1.82
CA ILE A 66 4.70 -10.70 1.23
C ILE A 66 3.97 -9.39 1.57
N ILE A 67 4.71 -8.46 2.20
CA ILE A 67 4.27 -7.10 2.45
C ILE A 67 4.85 -6.20 1.36
N LEU A 68 3.97 -5.48 0.65
CA LEU A 68 4.35 -4.62 -0.47
C LEU A 68 4.94 -3.28 0.02
N HIS A 69 6.17 -3.31 0.57
CA HIS A 69 6.84 -2.09 0.99
C HIS A 69 7.40 -1.31 -0.21
N ARG A 70 6.98 -0.04 -0.33
CA ARG A 70 7.43 0.88 -1.41
C ARG A 70 8.95 0.89 -1.59
N LYS A 71 9.71 0.95 -0.49
CA LYS A 71 11.18 1.00 -0.54
C LYS A 71 11.76 -0.27 -1.17
N GLU A 72 11.23 -1.43 -0.82
CA GLU A 72 11.75 -2.72 -1.31
C GLU A 72 11.39 -2.93 -2.78
N ILE A 73 10.17 -2.59 -3.18
CA ILE A 73 9.71 -2.64 -4.58
C ILE A 73 10.55 -1.73 -5.47
N LEU A 74 10.74 -0.46 -5.07
CA LEU A 74 11.46 0.51 -5.91
C LEU A 74 12.94 0.17 -6.08
N ASN A 75 13.56 -0.44 -5.08
CA ASN A 75 14.96 -0.87 -5.15
C ASN A 75 15.09 -2.33 -5.60
N ALA A 76 13.97 -3.00 -5.88
CA ALA A 76 13.89 -4.42 -6.19
C ALA A 76 14.73 -5.27 -5.21
N TYR A 77 14.56 -5.03 -3.90
CA TYR A 77 15.12 -5.89 -2.85
C TYR A 77 14.27 -7.15 -2.71
N PRO A 78 14.84 -8.30 -2.30
CA PRO A 78 14.07 -9.52 -2.09
C PRO A 78 12.83 -9.26 -1.22
N PRO A 79 11.64 -9.81 -1.56
CA PRO A 79 11.35 -10.75 -2.65
C PRO A 79 11.02 -10.11 -4.02
N PHE A 80 11.31 -8.82 -4.21
CA PHE A 80 10.96 -8.05 -5.41
C PHE A 80 12.09 -7.96 -6.46
N ASP A 81 13.13 -8.77 -6.32
CA ASP A 81 14.28 -8.80 -7.23
C ASP A 81 13.91 -9.21 -8.67
N VAL A 82 12.79 -9.90 -8.86
CA VAL A 82 12.16 -10.19 -10.17
C VAL A 82 11.89 -8.93 -11.00
N LEU A 83 11.74 -7.76 -10.35
CA LEU A 83 11.50 -6.49 -11.04
C LEU A 83 12.75 -5.93 -11.73
N ARG A 84 13.96 -6.40 -11.38
CA ARG A 84 15.22 -5.96 -12.03
C ARG A 84 15.33 -6.41 -13.47
N MET A 85 14.63 -7.47 -13.87
CA MET A 85 14.67 -8.00 -15.23
C MET A 85 13.91 -7.14 -16.25
N PHE A 86 13.18 -6.10 -15.82
CA PHE A 86 12.39 -5.21 -16.67
C PHE A 86 12.99 -3.79 -16.81
N GLN A 87 14.27 -3.57 -16.43
CA GLN A 87 14.98 -2.30 -16.57
C GLN A 87 15.99 -2.28 -17.73
#